data_AF-A0A819HSJ5-F1
#
_entry.id   AF-A0A819HSJ5-F1
#
_cell.length_a   1.000
_cell.length_b   1.000
_cell.length_c   1.000
_cell.angle_alpha   90.00
_cell.angle_beta   90.00
_cell.angle_gamma   90.00
#
_symmetry.space_group_name_H-M   'P 1'
#
loop_
_entity.id
_entity.type
_entity.pdbx_description
1 polymer ?
#
loop_
_entity_poly.entity_id
_entity_poly.type
_entity_poly.pdbx_seq_one_letter_code
_entity_poly.pdbx_strand_id
1 'polypeptide(L)'
;MTTTAPFSSNENEPSSSSVSFIQSQKGKPMLVLNNYIFKLNKTTISTKYWICTFDECLVKVHTNTNDKLIKMVGKHCHLQESEKIDKRAFREKVKQRVIDETTPIPRIYDEECAKTTLSTAAIAVLPSEREISKQISYRYTRFNRFFLLKHSAFSKAYRAVTPTIPTTQLFDIPDPFSNTLRNDNFIVLDKVDYTTTTNYSIWNS
;
A
#
# COMPACT_ATOMS: atom_id res chain seq x y z
N MET A 1 19.28 9.03 -61.14
CA MET A 1 17.83 9.09 -60.92
C MET A 1 17.50 8.27 -59.69
N THR A 2 17.44 8.90 -58.52
CA THR A 2 17.09 8.26 -57.25
C THR A 2 16.01 9.11 -56.61
N THR A 3 14.78 8.63 -56.73
CA THR A 3 13.55 9.26 -56.25
C THR A 3 13.42 9.02 -54.75
N THR A 4 13.62 10.07 -53.95
CA THR A 4 13.34 10.09 -52.51
C THR A 4 11.83 10.22 -52.31
N ALA A 5 11.18 9.18 -51.81
CA ALA A 5 9.79 9.24 -51.37
C ALA A 5 9.69 9.91 -49.98
N PRO A 6 8.73 10.80 -49.73
CA PRO A 6 8.55 11.39 -48.41
C PRO A 6 7.86 10.39 -47.47
N PHE A 7 8.53 10.11 -46.35
CA PHE A 7 7.98 9.41 -45.19
C PHE A 7 6.88 10.29 -44.57
N SER A 8 5.62 9.99 -44.90
CA SER A 8 4.45 10.64 -44.33
C SER A 8 4.19 10.07 -42.93
N SER A 9 4.70 10.75 -41.91
CA SER A 9 4.29 10.53 -40.52
C SER A 9 2.87 11.05 -40.33
N ASN A 10 1.87 10.17 -40.49
CA ASN A 10 0.51 10.44 -40.05
C ASN A 10 0.48 10.49 -38.52
N GLU A 11 0.47 11.71 -37.99
CA GLU A 11 0.26 12.00 -36.58
C GLU A 11 -1.19 11.63 -36.19
N ASN A 12 -1.30 10.53 -35.45
CA ASN A 12 -2.30 10.22 -34.42
C ASN A 12 -3.52 11.16 -34.31
N GLU A 13 -4.64 10.75 -34.90
CA GLU A 13 -5.99 11.20 -34.54
C GLU A 13 -6.40 10.60 -33.17
N PRO A 14 -6.62 11.39 -32.08
CA PRO A 14 -7.05 10.84 -30.80
C PRO A 14 -8.58 10.83 -30.70
N SER A 15 -9.24 10.00 -31.50
CA SER A 15 -10.71 9.86 -31.48
C SER A 15 -11.20 8.93 -30.36
N SER A 16 -11.08 9.39 -29.11
CA SER A 16 -11.93 9.12 -27.92
C SER A 16 -11.09 9.29 -26.65
N SER A 17 -10.98 10.51 -26.13
CA SER A 17 -10.23 10.75 -24.90
C SER A 17 -11.01 10.18 -23.70
N SER A 18 -10.66 8.96 -23.26
CA SER A 18 -11.29 8.31 -22.11
C SER A 18 -10.90 9.01 -20.82
N VAL A 19 -11.88 9.57 -20.12
CA VAL A 19 -11.70 10.16 -18.79
C VAL A 19 -11.74 9.05 -17.75
N SER A 20 -10.72 8.99 -16.90
CA SER A 20 -10.69 8.09 -15.75
C SER A 20 -10.32 8.86 -14.48
N PHE A 21 -10.63 8.30 -13.32
CA PHE A 21 -10.36 8.93 -12.03
C PHE A 21 -9.54 7.99 -11.15
N ILE A 22 -8.61 8.57 -10.41
CA ILE A 22 -7.83 7.88 -9.39
C ILE A 22 -7.85 8.72 -8.12
N GLN A 23 -7.59 8.09 -6.97
CA GLN A 23 -7.48 8.81 -5.72
C GLN A 23 -6.04 9.29 -5.45
N SER A 24 -5.94 10.51 -4.94
CA SER A 24 -4.71 11.00 -4.33
C SER A 24 -4.39 10.19 -3.06
N GLN A 25 -3.17 10.33 -2.55
CA GLN A 25 -2.84 9.70 -1.26
C GLN A 25 -3.84 10.11 -0.17
N LYS A 26 -4.29 11.37 -0.13
CA LYS A 26 -5.23 11.88 0.88
C LYS A 26 -6.71 11.56 0.58
N GLY A 27 -7.01 10.73 -0.42
CA GLY A 27 -8.38 10.35 -0.81
C GLY A 27 -9.11 11.39 -1.67
N LYS A 28 -8.50 12.53 -2.00
CA LYS A 28 -9.08 13.48 -2.96
C LYS A 28 -9.05 12.92 -4.38
N PRO A 29 -10.09 13.11 -5.21
CA PRO A 29 -10.13 12.63 -6.58
C PRO A 29 -9.10 13.38 -7.44
N MET A 30 -8.52 12.66 -8.40
CA MET A 30 -7.62 13.16 -9.41
C MET A 30 -8.09 12.65 -10.77
N LEU A 31 -8.03 13.53 -11.77
CA LEU A 31 -8.44 13.22 -13.12
C LEU A 31 -7.26 12.63 -13.89
N VAL A 32 -7.49 11.56 -14.63
CA VAL A 32 -6.54 10.96 -15.55
C VAL A 32 -7.09 11.08 -16.97
N LEU A 33 -6.29 11.70 -17.83
CA LEU A 33 -6.64 11.94 -19.23
C LEU A 33 -5.38 11.84 -20.08
N ASN A 34 -5.41 10.97 -21.10
CA ASN A 34 -4.26 10.72 -21.99
C ASN A 34 -2.96 10.42 -21.22
N ASN A 35 -3.04 9.62 -20.16
CA ASN A 35 -1.93 9.26 -19.27
C ASN A 35 -1.26 10.44 -18.53
N TYR A 36 -1.95 11.58 -18.44
CA TYR A 36 -1.59 12.71 -17.59
C TYR A 36 -2.49 12.77 -16.37
N ILE A 37 -1.93 13.21 -15.24
CA ILE A 37 -2.63 13.34 -13.98
C ILE A 37 -2.93 14.81 -13.72
N PHE A 38 -4.18 15.10 -13.36
CA PHE A 38 -4.64 16.44 -13.01
C PHE A 38 -5.22 16.47 -11.60
N LYS A 39 -4.91 17.54 -10.86
CA LYS A 39 -5.48 17.86 -9.55
C LYS A 39 -6.64 18.83 -9.70
N LEU A 40 -7.69 18.64 -8.90
CA LEU A 40 -8.81 19.57 -8.86
C LEU A 40 -8.33 20.92 -8.31
N ASN A 41 -8.56 21.99 -9.07
CA ASN A 41 -8.25 23.36 -8.67
C ASN A 41 -9.48 24.02 -8.04
N LYS A 42 -10.58 24.08 -8.79
CA LYS A 42 -11.84 24.67 -8.34
C LYS A 42 -13.03 23.95 -8.94
N THR A 43 -14.14 23.99 -8.23
CA THR A 43 -15.44 23.50 -8.70
C THR A 43 -16.41 24.66 -8.72
N THR A 44 -17.07 24.84 -9.86
CA THR A 44 -18.22 25.72 -10.05
C THR A 44 -19.48 24.87 -10.17
N ILE A 45 -20.66 25.49 -10.18
CA ILE A 45 -21.97 24.81 -10.23
C ILE A 45 -22.05 23.78 -11.38
N SER A 46 -21.54 24.12 -12.56
CA SER A 46 -21.63 23.29 -13.77
C SER A 46 -20.31 22.67 -14.23
N THR A 47 -19.18 23.11 -13.67
CA THR A 47 -17.85 22.80 -14.21
C THR A 47 -16.79 22.59 -13.14
N LYS A 48 -15.99 21.55 -13.30
CA LYS A 48 -14.79 21.27 -12.50
C LYS A 48 -13.56 21.66 -13.30
N TYR A 49 -12.67 22.42 -12.68
CA TYR A 49 -11.43 22.90 -13.27
C TYR A 49 -10.27 22.11 -12.68
N TRP A 50 -9.50 21.49 -13.56
CA TRP A 50 -8.37 20.64 -13.23
C TRP A 50 -7.09 21.25 -13.79
N ILE A 51 -5.99 21.10 -13.06
CA ILE A 51 -4.66 21.57 -13.46
C ILE A 51 -3.69 20.41 -13.40
N CYS A 52 -2.68 20.42 -14.25
CA CYS A 52 -1.67 19.37 -14.25
C CYS A 52 -0.99 19.25 -12.86
N THR A 53 -0.57 18.05 -12.50
CA THR A 53 0.17 17.82 -11.25
C THR A 53 1.64 18.18 -11.34
N PHE A 54 2.23 18.17 -12.54
CA PHE A 54 3.64 18.49 -12.75
C PHE A 54 3.87 19.98 -12.52
N ASP A 55 4.93 20.30 -11.77
CA ASP A 55 5.30 21.68 -11.50
C ASP A 55 5.74 22.35 -12.82
N GLU A 56 5.44 23.64 -13.00
CA GLU A 56 5.67 24.39 -14.25
C GLU A 56 4.76 24.01 -15.44
N CYS A 57 3.92 22.98 -15.33
CA CYS A 57 2.97 22.64 -16.39
C CYS A 57 1.68 23.48 -16.28
N LEU A 58 1.38 24.24 -17.34
CA LEU A 58 0.26 25.19 -17.38
C LEU A 58 -1.04 24.61 -17.96
N VAL A 59 -1.07 23.30 -18.26
CA VAL A 59 -2.23 22.65 -18.88
C VAL A 59 -3.42 22.62 -17.92
N LYS A 60 -4.58 22.98 -18.45
CA LYS A 60 -5.86 23.02 -17.74
C LYS A 60 -6.88 22.16 -18.44
N VAL A 61 -7.68 21.45 -17.66
CA VAL A 61 -8.76 20.59 -18.15
C VAL A 61 -10.05 20.98 -17.47
N HIS A 62 -11.13 21.02 -18.22
CA HIS A 62 -12.46 21.34 -17.72
C HIS A 62 -13.34 20.14 -17.95
N THR A 63 -13.97 19.66 -16.87
CA THR A 63 -14.98 18.62 -16.95
C THR A 63 -16.32 19.17 -16.46
N ASN A 64 -17.40 18.53 -16.88
CA ASN A 64 -18.73 18.79 -16.34
C ASN A 64 -18.82 18.25 -14.90
N THR A 65 -19.83 18.66 -14.15
CA THR A 65 -20.23 18.04 -12.89
C THR A 65 -20.52 16.54 -13.08
N ASN A 66 -21.00 16.13 -14.26
CA ASN A 66 -21.19 14.74 -14.70
C ASN A 66 -19.90 14.06 -15.21
N ASP A 67 -18.73 14.63 -14.91
CA ASP A 67 -17.41 14.06 -15.21
C ASP A 67 -17.08 13.81 -16.69
N LYS A 68 -17.89 14.37 -17.60
CA LYS A 68 -17.60 14.41 -19.04
C LYS A 68 -16.57 15.48 -19.36
N LEU A 69 -15.63 15.17 -20.25
CA LEU A 69 -14.64 16.14 -20.75
C LEU A 69 -15.36 17.25 -21.53
N ILE A 70 -15.08 18.51 -21.17
CA ILE A 70 -15.58 19.68 -21.90
C ILE A 70 -14.49 20.23 -22.80
N LYS A 71 -13.32 20.55 -22.21
CA LYS A 71 -12.18 21.10 -22.95
C LYS A 71 -10.85 20.86 -22.26
N MET A 72 -9.80 20.86 -23.07
CA MET A 72 -8.41 20.94 -22.62
C MET A 72 -7.77 22.20 -23.18
N VAL A 73 -6.93 22.86 -22.38
CA VAL A 73 -6.25 24.11 -22.74
C VAL A 73 -4.77 23.99 -22.42
N GLY A 74 -3.92 24.27 -23.41
CA GLY A 74 -2.46 24.26 -23.29
C GLY A 74 -1.81 22.98 -23.83
N LYS A 75 -0.48 22.95 -23.78
CA LYS A 75 0.36 21.81 -24.18
C LYS A 75 1.25 21.38 -23.01
N HIS A 76 1.41 20.08 -22.81
CA HIS A 76 2.28 19.55 -21.76
C HIS A 76 3.75 19.82 -22.08
N CYS A 77 4.52 20.19 -21.06
CA CYS A 77 5.98 20.35 -21.12
C CYS A 77 6.75 19.13 -20.59
N HIS A 78 6.05 18.04 -20.30
CA HIS A 78 6.61 16.82 -19.70
C HIS A 78 6.02 15.56 -20.32
N LEU A 79 6.71 14.44 -20.09
CA LEU A 79 6.27 13.12 -20.52
C LEU A 79 5.06 12.63 -19.73
N GLN A 80 4.36 11.67 -20.32
CA GLN A 80 3.24 10.97 -19.69
C GLN A 80 3.71 10.21 -18.45
N GLU A 81 2.83 10.10 -17.45
CA GLU A 81 3.14 9.52 -16.14
C GLU A 81 2.37 8.21 -15.91
N SER A 82 2.34 7.32 -16.91
CA SER A 82 1.61 6.05 -16.87
C SER A 82 1.96 5.20 -15.65
N GLU A 83 3.25 5.07 -15.34
CA GLU A 83 3.73 4.31 -14.17
C GLU A 83 3.16 4.83 -12.85
N LYS A 84 3.02 6.16 -12.71
CA LYS A 84 2.46 6.77 -11.49
C LYS A 84 0.96 6.54 -11.40
N ILE A 85 0.27 6.48 -12.53
CA ILE A 85 -1.16 6.15 -12.61
C ILE A 85 -1.36 4.71 -12.14
N ASP A 86 -0.61 3.77 -12.72
CA ASP A 86 -0.68 2.34 -12.37
C ASP A 86 -0.39 2.11 -10.89
N LYS A 87 0.67 2.76 -10.38
CA LYS A 87 1.04 2.70 -8.96
C LYS A 87 -0.08 3.19 -8.05
N ARG A 88 -0.81 4.22 -8.45
CA ARG A 88 -1.93 4.79 -7.67
C ARG A 88 -3.18 3.92 -7.78
N ALA A 89 -3.53 3.47 -8.98
CA ALA A 89 -4.65 2.60 -9.23
C ALA A 89 -4.50 1.27 -8.48
N PHE A 90 -3.31 0.66 -8.52
CA PHE A 90 -2.99 -0.56 -7.76
C PHE A 90 -3.17 -0.35 -6.25
N ARG A 91 -2.61 0.74 -5.71
CA ARG A 91 -2.79 1.07 -4.29
C ARG A 91 -4.25 1.29 -3.90
N GLU A 92 -5.06 1.85 -4.80
CA GLU A 92 -6.49 2.06 -4.56
C GLU A 92 -7.24 0.73 -4.49
N LYS A 93 -6.98 -0.19 -5.43
CA LYS A 93 -7.55 -1.55 -5.42
C LYS A 93 -7.23 -2.31 -4.14
N VAL A 94 -5.96 -2.32 -3.74
CA VAL A 94 -5.53 -3.00 -2.50
C VAL A 94 -6.23 -2.38 -1.29
N LYS A 95 -6.36 -1.05 -1.23
CA LYS A 95 -7.08 -0.39 -0.13
C LYS A 95 -8.56 -0.74 -0.09
N GLN A 96 -9.22 -0.79 -1.24
CA GLN A 96 -10.64 -1.17 -1.32
C GLN A 96 -10.83 -2.59 -0.79
N ARG A 97 -10.02 -3.55 -1.26
CA ARG A 97 -10.10 -4.94 -0.76
C ARG A 97 -9.82 -5.07 0.73
N VAL A 98 -8.87 -4.30 1.28
CA VAL A 98 -8.60 -4.31 2.73
C VAL A 98 -9.78 -3.76 3.55
N ILE A 99 -10.60 -2.88 2.96
CA ILE A 99 -11.82 -2.38 3.61
C ILE A 99 -12.96 -3.41 3.50
N ASP A 100 -13.06 -4.06 2.34
CA ASP A 100 -14.17 -4.96 2.01
C ASP A 100 -14.00 -6.38 2.58
N GLU A 101 -12.75 -6.85 2.73
CA GLU A 101 -12.40 -8.20 3.13
C GLU A 101 -11.61 -8.25 4.46
N THR A 102 -11.79 -9.33 5.23
CA THR A 102 -11.01 -9.60 6.45
C THR A 102 -9.69 -10.33 6.15
N THR A 103 -9.34 -10.52 4.87
CA THR A 103 -8.12 -11.20 4.46
C THR A 103 -6.88 -10.37 4.85
N PRO A 104 -5.77 -11.00 5.27
CA PRO A 104 -4.59 -10.26 5.69
C PRO A 104 -3.93 -9.54 4.49
N ILE A 105 -3.43 -8.32 4.72
CA ILE A 105 -2.86 -7.43 3.69
C ILE A 105 -1.80 -8.11 2.79
N PRO A 106 -0.85 -8.91 3.32
CA PRO A 106 0.14 -9.59 2.47
C PRO A 106 -0.51 -10.49 1.41
N ARG A 107 -1.55 -11.23 1.80
CA ARG A 107 -2.27 -12.13 0.89
C ARG A 107 -3.01 -11.34 -0.19
N ILE A 108 -3.70 -10.27 0.19
CA ILE A 108 -4.38 -9.39 -0.77
C ILE A 108 -3.36 -8.85 -1.78
N TYR A 109 -2.18 -8.41 -1.31
CA TYR A 109 -1.13 -7.87 -2.16
C TYR A 109 -0.63 -8.88 -3.20
N ASP A 110 -0.30 -10.10 -2.76
CA ASP A 110 0.22 -11.16 -3.64
C ASP A 110 -0.83 -11.55 -4.69
N GLU A 111 -2.09 -11.69 -4.28
CA GLU A 111 -3.21 -11.97 -5.18
C GLU A 111 -3.43 -10.84 -6.20
N GLU A 112 -3.38 -9.57 -5.76
CA GLU A 112 -3.50 -8.44 -6.69
C GLU A 112 -2.31 -8.38 -7.65
N CYS A 113 -1.09 -8.65 -7.20
CA CYS A 113 0.07 -8.74 -8.09
C CYS A 113 -0.10 -9.83 -9.14
N ALA A 114 -0.62 -11.01 -8.75
CA ALA A 114 -0.87 -12.12 -9.66
C ALA A 114 -2.03 -11.85 -10.64
N LYS A 115 -3.07 -11.14 -10.22
CA LYS A 115 -4.22 -10.78 -11.07
C LYS A 115 -3.90 -9.70 -12.08
N THR A 116 -2.91 -8.85 -11.81
CA THR A 116 -2.72 -7.66 -12.61
C THR A 116 -2.01 -7.99 -13.94
N THR A 117 -2.67 -7.70 -15.07
CA THR A 117 -2.11 -7.80 -16.43
C THR A 117 -1.18 -6.63 -16.78
N LEU A 118 -0.40 -6.16 -15.81
CA LEU A 118 0.58 -5.08 -16.01
C LEU A 118 1.83 -5.63 -16.69
N SER A 119 2.55 -4.75 -17.41
CA SER A 119 3.85 -5.10 -17.97
C SER A 119 4.87 -5.39 -16.85
N THR A 120 5.88 -6.21 -17.15
CA THR A 120 6.96 -6.53 -16.19
C THR A 120 7.64 -5.29 -15.64
N ALA A 121 7.83 -4.25 -16.47
CA ALA A 121 8.38 -2.96 -16.04
C ALA A 121 7.45 -2.24 -15.05
N ALA A 122 6.14 -2.24 -15.28
CA ALA A 122 5.19 -1.63 -14.37
C ALA A 122 5.12 -2.36 -13.02
N ILE A 123 5.23 -3.69 -13.01
CA ILE A 123 5.30 -4.51 -11.78
C ILE A 123 6.52 -4.12 -10.95
N ALA A 124 7.68 -3.87 -11.57
CA ALA A 124 8.89 -3.47 -10.87
C ALA A 124 8.79 -2.11 -10.15
N VAL A 125 7.91 -1.21 -10.60
CA VAL A 125 7.71 0.14 -10.03
C VAL A 125 6.64 0.15 -8.92
N LEU A 126 5.89 -0.94 -8.77
CA LEU A 126 4.88 -1.09 -7.71
C LEU A 126 5.52 -0.97 -6.32
N PRO A 127 4.79 -0.42 -5.33
CA PRO A 127 5.28 -0.35 -3.97
C PRO A 127 5.35 -1.75 -3.38
N SER A 128 6.34 -2.00 -2.52
CA SER A 128 6.41 -3.27 -1.79
C SER A 128 5.20 -3.47 -0.87
N GLU A 129 4.87 -4.73 -0.57
CA GLU A 129 3.85 -5.12 0.41
C GLU A 129 4.01 -4.32 1.72
N ARG A 130 5.24 -4.29 2.26
CA ARG A 130 5.57 -3.57 3.50
C ARG A 130 5.27 -2.08 3.42
N GLU A 131 5.52 -1.44 2.27
CA GLU A 131 5.22 -0.03 2.06
C GLU A 131 3.70 0.22 2.10
N ILE A 132 2.92 -0.64 1.45
CA ILE A 132 1.46 -0.57 1.47
C ILE A 132 0.94 -0.80 2.90
N SER A 133 1.38 -1.87 3.57
CA SER A 133 0.99 -2.20 4.94
C SER A 133 1.29 -1.05 5.91
N LYS A 134 2.46 -0.42 5.81
CA LYS A 134 2.80 0.80 6.59
C LYS A 134 1.87 1.98 6.27
N GLN A 135 1.56 2.22 4.99
CA GLN A 135 0.69 3.33 4.60
C GLN A 135 -0.76 3.14 5.08
N ILE A 136 -1.30 1.92 4.98
CA ILE A 136 -2.65 1.59 5.43
C ILE A 136 -2.74 1.66 6.95
N SER A 137 -1.81 1.04 7.67
CA SER A 137 -1.77 1.09 9.14
C SER A 137 -1.57 2.50 9.70
N TYR A 138 -0.72 3.33 9.08
CA TYR A 138 -0.52 4.72 9.49
C TYR A 138 -1.78 5.58 9.29
N ARG A 139 -2.54 5.32 8.21
CA ARG A 139 -3.84 5.96 7.96
C ARG A 139 -4.85 5.54 9.02
N TYR A 140 -4.94 4.24 9.32
CA TYR A 140 -5.84 3.73 10.34
C TYR A 140 -5.52 4.32 11.71
N THR A 141 -4.26 4.25 12.16
CA THR A 141 -3.85 4.79 13.46
C THR A 141 -4.04 6.29 13.59
N ARG A 142 -3.80 7.08 12.54
CA ARG A 142 -3.96 8.55 12.58
C ARG A 142 -5.42 9.00 12.46
N PHE A 143 -6.25 8.27 11.71
CA PHE A 143 -7.70 8.51 11.62
C PHE A 143 -8.41 8.07 12.91
N ASN A 144 -8.02 6.93 13.48
CA ASN A 144 -8.53 6.46 14.78
C ASN A 144 -8.04 7.31 15.95
N ARG A 145 -6.88 8.00 15.88
CA ARG A 145 -6.46 8.88 16.97
C ARG A 145 -7.44 10.04 17.23
N PHE A 146 -8.24 10.42 16.23
CA PHE A 146 -9.33 11.40 16.37
C PHE A 146 -10.71 10.77 16.68
N PHE A 147 -10.89 9.46 16.46
CA PHE A 147 -12.19 8.78 16.53
C PHE A 147 -12.20 7.59 17.52
N LEU A 148 -11.19 7.46 18.37
CA LEU A 148 -11.11 6.45 19.42
C LEU A 148 -11.99 6.83 20.61
N LEU A 149 -13.30 6.63 20.43
CA LEU A 149 -14.18 6.23 21.53
C LEU A 149 -15.17 5.11 21.16
N LYS A 150 -15.26 4.60 19.91
CA LYS A 150 -16.35 3.64 19.58
C LYS A 150 -16.09 2.39 18.74
N HIS A 151 -14.88 2.07 18.29
CA HIS A 151 -14.63 0.75 17.67
C HIS A 151 -13.43 0.02 18.30
N SER A 152 -13.66 -0.48 19.52
CA SER A 152 -12.81 -1.43 20.24
C SER A 152 -12.80 -2.85 19.63
N ALA A 153 -13.50 -3.07 18.51
CA ALA A 153 -13.64 -4.40 17.91
C ALA A 153 -12.52 -4.76 16.91
N PHE A 154 -11.93 -3.80 16.20
CA PHE A 154 -10.98 -4.10 15.11
C PHE A 154 -9.54 -4.34 15.58
N SER A 155 -9.10 -3.74 16.69
CA SER A 155 -7.79 -4.03 17.28
C SER A 155 -7.71 -5.40 17.96
N LYS A 156 -8.86 -5.97 18.35
CA LYS A 156 -8.94 -7.34 18.88
C LYS A 156 -8.77 -8.40 17.79
N ALA A 157 -9.29 -8.18 16.58
CA ALA A 157 -9.24 -9.16 15.51
C ALA A 157 -7.81 -9.51 15.07
N TYR A 158 -6.90 -8.53 14.96
CA TYR A 158 -5.50 -8.80 14.57
C TYR A 158 -4.66 -9.47 15.67
N ARG A 159 -4.98 -9.26 16.96
CA ARG A 159 -4.33 -10.00 18.07
C ARG A 159 -4.92 -11.40 18.28
N ALA A 160 -6.13 -11.65 17.80
CA ALA A 160 -6.79 -12.95 17.93
C ALA A 160 -6.40 -13.95 16.82
N VAL A 161 -5.70 -13.51 15.77
CA VAL A 161 -5.34 -14.36 14.61
C VAL A 161 -3.88 -14.82 14.64
N THR A 162 -3.02 -14.25 15.50
CA THR A 162 -1.83 -15.00 15.92
C THR A 162 -2.33 -16.15 16.77
N PRO A 163 -2.23 -17.42 16.37
CA PRO A 163 -2.44 -18.50 17.32
C PRO A 163 -1.47 -18.20 18.45
N THR A 164 -2.00 -17.93 19.65
CA THR A 164 -1.20 -18.06 20.86
C THR A 164 -0.65 -19.46 20.78
N ILE A 165 0.66 -19.59 20.50
CA ILE A 165 1.36 -20.85 20.66
C ILE A 165 0.92 -21.32 22.04
N PRO A 166 0.19 -22.45 22.15
CA PRO A 166 -0.22 -22.91 23.46
C PRO A 166 1.06 -23.02 24.28
N THR A 167 1.16 -22.23 25.35
CA THR A 167 2.28 -22.25 26.31
C THR A 167 2.46 -23.64 26.96
N THR A 168 1.63 -24.60 26.58
CA THR A 168 1.59 -25.98 27.03
C THR A 168 2.21 -26.98 26.05
N GLN A 169 2.75 -26.57 24.90
CA GLN A 169 3.69 -27.45 24.17
C GLN A 169 5.10 -27.34 24.74
N LEU A 170 5.21 -27.55 26.05
CA LEU A 170 6.42 -28.10 26.64
C LEU A 170 6.52 -29.50 26.06
N PHE A 171 7.42 -29.70 25.11
CA PHE A 171 7.80 -31.05 24.72
C PHE A 171 8.43 -31.68 25.95
N ASP A 172 7.76 -32.68 26.55
CA ASP A 172 8.38 -33.52 27.56
C ASP A 172 9.51 -34.30 26.87
N ILE A 173 10.73 -33.80 27.03
CA ILE A 173 11.94 -34.49 26.58
C ILE A 173 12.04 -35.74 27.46
N PRO A 174 11.94 -36.96 26.92
CA PRO A 174 12.07 -38.16 27.74
C PRO A 174 13.43 -38.16 28.45
N ASP A 175 13.46 -38.57 29.72
CA ASP A 175 14.66 -38.61 30.57
C ASP A 175 15.96 -39.08 29.89
N PRO A 176 16.00 -40.11 29.02
CA PRO A 176 17.25 -40.50 28.35
C PRO A 176 17.84 -39.44 27.40
N PHE A 177 17.07 -38.42 27.03
CA PHE A 177 17.48 -37.31 26.16
C PHE A 177 17.63 -35.98 26.92
N SER A 178 17.50 -35.99 28.24
CA SER A 178 17.70 -34.81 29.10
C SER A 178 19.18 -34.48 29.34
N ASN A 179 20.06 -35.45 29.08
CA ASN A 179 21.50 -35.36 29.32
C ASN A 179 22.31 -35.69 28.06
N THR A 180 23.49 -35.10 27.96
CA THR A 180 24.49 -35.47 26.96
C THR A 180 25.11 -36.84 27.27
N LEU A 181 25.84 -37.43 26.31
CA LEU A 181 26.64 -38.66 26.52
C LEU A 181 27.69 -38.56 27.64
N ARG A 182 27.95 -37.34 28.15
CA ARG A 182 28.85 -37.06 29.28
C ARG A 182 28.12 -36.78 30.59
N ASN A 183 26.80 -36.99 30.65
CA ASN A 183 25.94 -36.70 31.80
C ASN A 183 25.79 -35.21 32.15
N ASP A 184 26.15 -34.31 31.23
CA ASP A 184 25.89 -32.87 31.40
C ASP A 184 24.47 -32.53 30.92
N ASN A 185 23.74 -31.72 31.70
CA ASN A 185 22.41 -31.20 31.34
C ASN A 185 22.50 -30.36 30.05
N PHE A 186 21.54 -30.52 29.14
CA PHE A 186 21.42 -29.61 27.99
C PHE A 186 21.14 -28.18 28.47
N ILE A 187 21.83 -27.19 27.87
CA ILE A 187 21.53 -25.77 28.07
C ILE A 187 20.21 -25.46 27.36
N VAL A 188 19.09 -25.76 28.02
CA VAL A 188 17.78 -25.25 27.63
C VAL A 188 17.65 -23.87 28.28
N LEU A 189 17.95 -22.84 27.49
CA LEU A 189 17.67 -21.44 27.82
C LEU A 189 16.16 -21.22 27.91
N ASP A 190 15.53 -21.61 29.03
CA ASP A 190 14.24 -21.05 29.48
C ASP A 190 13.78 -21.50 30.89
N LYS A 191 14.68 -22.01 31.75
CA LYS A 191 14.36 -22.13 33.18
C LYS A 191 14.82 -20.88 33.93
N VAL A 192 13.95 -19.88 33.97
CA VAL A 192 14.08 -18.77 34.93
C VAL A 192 13.53 -19.26 36.27
N ASP A 193 14.42 -19.78 37.12
CA ASP A 193 14.05 -20.21 38.47
C ASP A 193 13.91 -18.98 39.39
N TYR A 194 12.68 -18.52 39.60
CA TYR A 194 12.37 -17.42 40.53
C TYR A 194 12.22 -17.90 41.98
N THR A 195 13.09 -18.78 42.47
CA THR A 195 13.09 -19.15 43.88
C THR A 195 14.51 -19.39 44.40
N THR A 196 15.21 -18.32 44.72
CA THR A 196 16.28 -18.36 45.72
C THR A 196 16.31 -17.03 46.49
N THR A 197 15.40 -16.93 47.47
CA THR A 197 15.68 -16.15 48.67
C THR A 197 16.78 -16.89 49.41
N THR A 198 18.01 -16.36 49.39
CA THR A 198 19.07 -16.88 50.26
C THR A 198 19.65 -15.74 51.08
N ASN A 199 19.53 -15.95 52.38
CA ASN A 199 19.81 -15.04 53.47
C ASN A 199 21.29 -14.62 53.48
N TYR A 200 21.54 -13.31 53.56
CA TYR A 200 22.82 -12.80 54.04
C TYR A 200 22.92 -13.05 55.54
N SER A 201 23.74 -14.03 55.92
CA SER A 201 24.14 -14.28 57.30
C SER A 201 25.40 -13.49 57.63
N ILE A 202 25.34 -12.91 58.83
CA ILE A 202 26.25 -12.01 59.51
C ILE A 202 27.63 -12.67 59.71
N TRP A 203 28.71 -11.95 59.37
CA TRP A 203 30.05 -12.26 59.86
C TRP A 203 30.25 -11.54 61.20
N ASN A 204 30.26 -12.30 62.30
CA ASN A 204 30.82 -11.86 63.57
C ASN A 204 32.33 -12.08 63.54
N SER A 205 33.07 -11.05 63.96
CA SER A 205 34.49 -11.11 64.35
C SER A 205 34.61 -11.46 65.84
#